data_AF-A0A922XND0-F1
#
_entry.id   AF-A0A922XND0-F1
#
_cell.length_a   1.000
_cell.length_b   1.000
_cell.length_c   1.000
_cell.angle_alpha   90.00
_cell.angle_beta   90.00
_cell.angle_gamma   90.00
#
_symmetry.space_group_name_H-M   'P 1'
#
loop_
_entity.id
_entity.type
_entity.pdbx_description
1 polymer ?
#
loop_
_entity_poly.entity_id
_entity_poly.type
_entity_poly.pdbx_seq_one_letter_code
_entity_poly.pdbx_strand_id
1 'polypeptide(L)'
;MKQESKPSPPKAALRLLSWFCPNELYEEIEGDLIYRFNNDANHLGPQQAKSRLIWNVLRFFRPGILLRNKMTLHFYSRSMIKNYFVTAFRYLLKHKSYAAINVAGLAAGLSVCFFAFLYVQFEYSYDTFHTKADRIYRVVTDVHTANGITYESSHGPLAVAIRETCPEAEAVTHLFLDYLLVQKDKAMYGEEKVAYADSTLFDVFTLPLVRGNRQKVLNAANNLVL
;
A
#
# COMPACT_ATOMS: atom_id res chain seq x y z
N MET A 1 16.74 -10.13 72.74
CA MET A 1 15.68 -10.81 71.95
C MET A 1 16.01 -10.63 70.47
N LYS A 2 16.46 -11.68 69.77
CA LYS A 2 16.68 -11.64 68.32
C LYS A 2 15.33 -11.91 67.64
N GLN A 3 14.88 -10.98 66.80
CA GLN A 3 13.75 -11.23 65.90
C GLN A 3 14.20 -12.30 64.89
N GLU A 4 13.64 -13.52 64.98
CA GLU A 4 13.82 -14.52 63.94
C GLU A 4 13.18 -14.01 62.65
N SER A 5 14.00 -13.85 61.62
CA SER A 5 13.55 -13.40 60.31
C SER A 5 12.67 -14.47 59.68
N LYS A 6 11.36 -14.20 59.57
CA LYS A 6 10.43 -15.08 58.86
C LYS A 6 10.97 -15.34 57.44
N PRO A 7 11.11 -16.60 57.03
CA PRO A 7 11.65 -16.91 55.71
C PRO A 7 10.72 -16.39 54.62
N SER A 8 11.28 -15.66 53.66
CA SER A 8 10.54 -15.09 52.54
C SER A 8 10.34 -16.13 51.42
N PRO A 9 9.12 -16.24 50.84
CA PRO A 9 8.87 -17.13 49.72
C PRO A 9 9.64 -16.66 48.47
N PRO A 10 10.07 -17.59 47.60
CA PRO A 10 10.84 -17.25 46.41
C PRO A 10 9.94 -16.56 45.37
N LYS A 11 10.11 -15.24 45.22
CA LYS A 11 9.31 -14.37 44.33
C LYS A 11 9.30 -14.80 42.85
N ALA A 12 10.36 -15.47 42.39
CA ALA A 12 10.43 -15.97 41.01
C ALA A 12 9.37 -17.06 40.72
N ALA A 13 9.08 -17.92 41.69
CA ALA A 13 8.08 -18.98 41.53
C ALA A 13 6.65 -18.41 41.49
N LEU A 14 6.37 -17.39 42.30
CA LEU A 14 5.08 -16.69 42.30
C LEU A 14 4.86 -15.89 41.00
N ARG A 15 5.91 -15.24 40.46
CA ARG A 15 5.84 -14.59 39.13
C ARG A 15 5.60 -15.58 37.99
N LEU A 16 6.14 -16.79 38.11
CA LEU A 16 5.89 -17.84 37.13
C LEU A 16 4.43 -18.31 37.22
N LEU A 17 3.88 -18.46 38.43
CA LEU A 17 2.46 -18.75 38.67
C LEU A 17 1.54 -17.68 38.06
N SER A 18 1.83 -16.39 38.28
CA SER A 18 1.02 -15.27 37.75
C SER A 18 1.03 -15.18 36.24
N TRP A 19 2.08 -15.70 35.60
CA TRP A 19 2.20 -15.67 34.14
C TRP A 19 1.32 -16.71 33.45
N PHE A 20 1.13 -17.90 34.04
CA PHE A 20 0.34 -18.97 33.41
C PHE A 20 -1.07 -19.14 34.00
N CYS A 21 -1.33 -18.65 35.22
CA CYS A 21 -2.62 -18.82 35.89
C CYS A 21 -3.59 -17.67 35.56
N PRO A 22 -4.87 -17.95 35.23
CA PRO A 22 -5.89 -16.90 35.07
C PRO A 22 -6.10 -16.11 36.37
N ASN A 23 -6.41 -14.81 36.25
CA ASN A 23 -6.62 -13.91 37.40
C ASN A 23 -7.65 -14.44 38.41
N GLU A 24 -8.69 -15.15 37.94
CA GLU A 24 -9.75 -15.72 38.79
C GLU A 24 -9.26 -16.85 39.73
N LEU A 25 -8.24 -17.61 39.35
CA LEU A 25 -7.68 -18.71 40.16
C LEU A 25 -6.34 -18.35 40.80
N TYR A 26 -5.72 -17.26 40.36
CA TYR A 26 -4.39 -16.87 40.81
C TYR A 26 -4.36 -16.53 42.30
N GLU A 27 -5.32 -15.73 42.78
CA GLU A 27 -5.35 -15.26 44.18
C GLU A 27 -5.52 -16.41 45.19
N GLU A 28 -6.42 -17.36 44.89
CA GLU A 28 -6.66 -18.53 45.73
C GLU A 28 -5.45 -19.47 45.77
N ILE A 29 -4.87 -19.78 44.60
CA ILE A 29 -3.72 -20.69 44.49
C ILE A 29 -2.46 -20.07 45.10
N GLU A 30 -2.24 -18.76 44.93
CA GLU A 30 -1.12 -18.04 45.56
C GLU A 30 -1.23 -18.09 47.09
N GLY A 31 -2.42 -17.82 47.63
CA GLY A 31 -2.70 -17.87 49.07
C GLY A 31 -2.37 -19.23 49.68
N ASP A 32 -2.86 -20.32 49.07
CA ASP A 32 -2.61 -21.69 49.52
C ASP A 32 -1.12 -22.07 49.48
N LEU A 33 -0.41 -21.68 48.43
CA LEU A 33 1.02 -21.96 48.29
C LEU A 33 1.86 -21.21 49.32
N ILE A 34 1.54 -19.95 49.61
CA ILE A 34 2.20 -19.14 50.63
C ILE A 34 1.93 -19.71 52.03
N TYR A 35 0.68 -20.09 52.32
CA TYR A 35 0.32 -20.72 53.59
C TYR A 35 1.13 -22.00 53.84
N ARG A 36 1.17 -22.90 52.85
CA ARG A 36 1.92 -24.16 52.94
C ARG A 36 3.43 -23.94 53.06
N PHE A 37 3.98 -22.94 52.38
CA PHE A 37 5.39 -22.58 52.50
C PHE A 37 5.76 -22.12 53.91
N ASN A 38 4.93 -21.26 54.52
CA ASN A 38 5.17 -20.80 55.88
C ASN A 38 5.09 -21.96 56.89
N ASN A 39 4.15 -22.89 56.70
CA ASN A 39 4.03 -24.07 57.53
C ASN A 39 5.25 -25.01 57.37
N ASP A 40 5.65 -25.29 56.13
CA ASP A 40 6.82 -26.12 55.83
C ASP A 40 8.12 -25.49 56.33
N ALA A 41 8.23 -24.16 56.31
CA ALA A 41 9.44 -23.47 56.78
C ALA A 41 9.62 -23.57 58.30
N ASN A 42 8.52 -23.65 59.06
CA ASN A 42 8.55 -23.83 60.51
C ASN A 42 8.89 -25.28 60.92
N HIS A 43 8.49 -26.28 60.12
CA HIS A 43 8.67 -27.70 60.46
C HIS A 43 9.90 -28.37 59.83
N LEU A 44 10.32 -27.94 58.63
CA LEU A 44 11.35 -28.62 57.81
C LEU A 44 12.53 -27.71 57.45
N GLY A 45 12.48 -26.45 57.87
CA GLY A 45 13.51 -25.45 57.64
C GLY A 45 13.36 -24.69 56.31
N PRO A 46 14.02 -23.52 56.20
CA PRO A 46 13.73 -22.53 55.16
C PRO A 46 14.18 -22.96 53.75
N GLN A 47 15.20 -23.80 53.63
CA GLN A 47 15.70 -24.25 52.32
C GLN A 47 14.81 -25.34 51.71
N GLN A 48 14.35 -26.29 52.52
CA GLN A 48 13.45 -27.35 52.05
C GLN A 48 12.08 -26.81 51.66
N ALA A 49 11.56 -25.83 52.42
CA ALA A 49 10.31 -25.15 52.09
C ALA A 49 10.37 -24.44 50.73
N LYS A 50 11.51 -23.80 50.40
CA LYS A 50 11.70 -23.13 49.08
C LYS A 50 11.67 -24.12 47.93
N SER A 51 12.39 -25.23 48.03
CA SER A 51 12.41 -26.26 46.99
C SER A 51 11.02 -26.89 46.80
N ARG A 52 10.27 -27.11 47.88
CA ARG A 52 8.89 -27.64 47.79
C ARG A 52 7.91 -26.66 47.15
N LEU A 53 7.99 -25.37 47.47
CA LEU A 53 7.12 -24.38 46.84
C LEU A 53 7.37 -24.32 45.32
N ILE A 54 8.64 -24.32 44.90
CA ILE A 54 9.00 -24.36 43.47
C ILE A 54 8.43 -25.61 42.80
N TRP A 55 8.57 -26.78 43.45
CA TRP A 55 8.00 -28.03 42.95
C TRP A 55 6.48 -28.01 42.83
N ASN A 56 5.79 -27.41 43.81
CA ASN A 56 4.34 -27.29 43.78
C ASN A 56 3.87 -26.35 42.66
N VAL A 57 4.54 -25.20 42.47
CA VAL A 57 4.27 -24.28 41.35
C VAL A 57 4.47 -24.98 40.00
N LEU A 58 5.57 -25.71 39.83
CA LEU A 58 5.84 -26.49 38.62
C LEU A 58 4.81 -27.61 38.41
N ARG A 59 4.30 -28.23 39.47
CA ARG A 59 3.23 -29.23 39.38
C ARG A 59 1.88 -28.65 38.94
N PHE A 60 1.64 -27.36 39.23
CA PHE A 60 0.50 -26.62 38.72
C PHE A 60 0.64 -26.22 37.24
N PHE A 61 1.82 -26.38 36.64
CA PHE A 61 2.07 -26.20 35.21
C PHE A 61 1.45 -27.34 34.38
N ARG A 62 0.11 -27.44 34.41
CA ARG A 62 -0.65 -28.43 33.62
C ARG A 62 -0.99 -27.84 32.25
N PRO A 63 -0.80 -28.59 31.14
CA PRO A 63 -1.16 -28.15 29.80
C PRO A 63 -2.61 -27.67 29.66
N GLY A 64 -3.54 -28.23 30.47
CA GLY A 64 -4.94 -27.83 30.46
C GLY A 64 -5.23 -26.40 30.92
N ILE A 65 -4.37 -25.79 31.74
CA ILE A 65 -4.51 -24.38 32.18
C ILE A 65 -4.00 -23.45 31.07
N LEU A 66 -2.86 -23.80 30.45
CA LEU A 66 -2.28 -23.10 29.29
C LEU A 66 -3.18 -23.16 28.04
N LEU A 67 -3.75 -24.34 27.76
CA LEU A 67 -4.59 -24.60 26.59
C LEU A 67 -6.04 -24.14 26.78
N ARG A 68 -6.42 -23.65 27.99
CA ARG A 68 -7.75 -23.04 28.23
C ARG A 68 -7.83 -21.62 27.70
N ASN A 69 -6.71 -20.93 27.52
CA ASN A 69 -6.63 -19.67 26.78
C ASN A 69 -6.66 -19.91 25.25
N LYS A 70 -7.48 -20.85 24.78
CA LYS A 70 -7.84 -20.94 23.37
C LYS A 70 -8.80 -19.79 23.12
N MET A 71 -8.36 -18.82 22.33
CA MET A 71 -9.21 -17.86 21.66
C MET A 71 -10.29 -18.63 20.90
N THR A 72 -11.43 -18.86 21.54
CA THR A 72 -12.61 -19.46 20.93
C THR A 72 -13.18 -18.42 19.99
N LEU A 73 -12.60 -18.31 18.80
CA LEU A 73 -13.32 -17.78 17.65
C LEU A 73 -14.50 -18.73 17.45
N HIS A 74 -15.66 -18.36 17.98
CA HIS A 74 -16.90 -19.07 17.72
C HIS A 74 -17.16 -18.90 16.23
N PHE A 75 -16.67 -19.83 15.42
CA PHE A 75 -16.91 -19.84 13.98
C PHE A 75 -18.42 -19.89 13.81
N TYR A 76 -18.98 -18.76 13.40
CA TYR A 76 -20.39 -18.65 13.02
C TYR A 76 -20.71 -19.84 12.11
N SER A 77 -21.69 -20.65 12.50
CA SER A 77 -22.08 -21.79 11.68
C SER A 77 -22.47 -21.28 10.29
N ARG A 78 -22.04 -21.95 9.23
CA ARG A 78 -22.36 -21.55 7.85
C ARG A 78 -23.88 -21.38 7.65
N SER A 79 -24.69 -22.15 8.39
CA SER A 79 -26.15 -22.05 8.42
C SER A 79 -26.65 -20.73 9.01
N MET A 80 -26.01 -20.19 10.04
CA MET A 80 -26.35 -18.90 10.62
C MET A 80 -26.00 -17.73 9.71
N ILE A 81 -24.84 -17.75 9.03
CA ILE A 81 -24.47 -16.73 8.03
C ILE A 81 -25.51 -16.70 6.90
N LYS A 82 -25.89 -17.88 6.39
CA LYS A 82 -26.94 -18.01 5.38
C LYS A 82 -28.27 -17.43 5.89
N ASN A 83 -28.63 -17.71 7.13
CA ASN A 83 -29.87 -17.19 7.71
C ASN A 83 -29.85 -15.66 7.83
N TYR A 84 -28.73 -15.05 8.21
CA TYR A 84 -28.62 -13.59 8.23
C TYR A 84 -28.73 -12.96 6.86
N PHE A 85 -28.08 -13.52 5.83
CA PHE A 85 -28.22 -13.04 4.45
C PHE A 85 -29.67 -13.14 3.97
N VAL A 86 -30.33 -14.28 4.21
CA VAL A 86 -31.74 -14.48 3.82
C VAL A 86 -32.66 -13.50 4.54
N THR A 87 -32.43 -13.28 5.84
CA THR A 87 -33.24 -12.37 6.65
C THR A 87 -33.04 -10.91 6.23
N ALA A 88 -31.80 -10.48 6.03
CA ALA A 88 -31.47 -9.15 5.53
C ALA A 88 -32.06 -8.89 4.14
N PHE A 89 -31.98 -9.87 3.23
CA PHE A 89 -32.55 -9.74 1.90
C PHE A 89 -34.08 -9.61 1.91
N ARG A 90 -34.78 -10.44 2.71
CA ARG A 90 -36.24 -10.31 2.90
C ARG A 90 -36.61 -8.96 3.52
N TYR A 91 -35.80 -8.46 4.45
CA TYR A 91 -36.01 -7.15 5.06
C TYR A 91 -35.90 -6.01 4.03
N LEU A 92 -34.86 -6.05 3.17
CA LEU A 92 -34.68 -5.08 2.08
C LEU A 92 -35.85 -5.12 1.08
N LEU A 93 -36.34 -6.30 0.72
CA LEU A 93 -37.50 -6.45 -0.17
C LEU A 93 -38.82 -5.98 0.45
N LYS A 94 -38.97 -6.08 1.78
CA LYS A 94 -40.15 -5.59 2.50
C LYS A 94 -40.14 -4.06 2.62
N HIS A 95 -38.97 -3.45 2.80
CA HIS A 95 -38.79 -2.00 2.97
C HIS A 95 -38.15 -1.35 1.74
N LYS A 96 -38.79 -1.51 0.57
CA LYS A 96 -38.22 -1.13 -0.74
C LYS A 96 -37.79 0.33 -0.85
N SER A 97 -38.59 1.27 -0.37
CA SER A 97 -38.27 2.71 -0.48
C SER A 97 -37.03 3.08 0.33
N TYR A 98 -36.93 2.58 1.56
CA TYR A 98 -35.77 2.78 2.42
C TYR A 98 -34.51 2.12 1.83
N ALA A 99 -34.63 0.89 1.34
CA ALA A 99 -33.53 0.20 0.67
C ALA A 99 -33.08 0.95 -0.59
N ALA A 100 -34.01 1.44 -1.41
CA ALA A 100 -33.71 2.15 -2.65
C ALA A 100 -32.91 3.44 -2.40
N ILE A 101 -33.34 4.26 -1.43
CA ILE A 101 -32.63 5.52 -1.11
C ILE A 101 -31.21 5.24 -0.63
N ASN A 102 -31.04 4.30 0.29
CA ASN A 102 -29.72 3.98 0.84
C ASN A 102 -28.78 3.34 -0.19
N VAL A 103 -29.29 2.39 -0.97
CA VAL A 103 -28.49 1.72 -2.01
C VAL A 103 -28.15 2.70 -3.13
N ALA A 104 -29.08 3.56 -3.56
CA ALA A 104 -28.81 4.56 -4.58
C ALA A 104 -27.78 5.59 -4.12
N GLY A 105 -27.90 6.10 -2.88
CA GLY A 105 -26.92 7.03 -2.32
C GLY A 105 -25.52 6.42 -2.21
N LEU A 106 -25.44 5.17 -1.73
CA LEU A 106 -24.17 4.44 -1.64
C LEU A 106 -23.58 4.17 -3.03
N ALA A 107 -24.41 3.73 -3.98
CA ALA A 107 -23.98 3.46 -5.36
C ALA A 107 -23.48 4.72 -6.06
N ALA A 108 -24.18 5.86 -5.89
CA ALA A 108 -23.77 7.14 -6.44
C ALA A 108 -22.42 7.60 -5.85
N GLY A 109 -22.27 7.54 -4.53
CA GLY A 109 -21.01 7.88 -3.86
C GLY A 109 -19.83 7.01 -4.32
N LEU A 110 -20.03 5.69 -4.38
CA LEU A 110 -19.02 4.76 -4.89
C LEU A 110 -18.68 5.01 -6.36
N SER A 111 -19.68 5.33 -7.19
CA SER A 111 -19.47 5.60 -8.61
C SER A 111 -18.60 6.84 -8.82
N VAL A 112 -18.85 7.92 -8.07
CA VAL A 112 -18.03 9.14 -8.13
C VAL A 112 -16.59 8.84 -7.70
N CYS A 113 -16.39 8.09 -6.60
CA CYS A 113 -15.07 7.68 -6.15
C CYS A 113 -14.34 6.83 -7.22
N PHE A 114 -15.03 5.91 -7.88
CA PHE A 114 -14.43 5.10 -8.94
C PHE A 114 -14.11 5.91 -10.18
N PHE A 115 -14.95 6.86 -10.58
CA PHE A 115 -14.62 7.73 -11.71
C PHE A 115 -13.40 8.60 -11.41
N ALA A 116 -13.29 9.15 -10.20
CA ALA A 116 -12.11 9.89 -9.79
C ALA A 116 -10.85 9.00 -9.81
N PHE A 117 -10.94 7.78 -9.27
CA PHE A 117 -9.83 6.83 -9.30
C PHE A 117 -9.42 6.44 -10.73
N LEU A 118 -10.37 6.11 -11.58
CA LEU A 118 -10.12 5.75 -12.98
C LEU A 118 -9.52 6.92 -13.76
N TYR A 119 -9.97 8.15 -13.50
CA TYR A 119 -9.40 9.35 -14.10
C TYR A 119 -7.93 9.52 -13.72
N VAL A 120 -7.61 9.41 -12.42
CA VAL A 120 -6.23 9.48 -11.95
C VAL A 120 -5.39 8.35 -12.56
N GLN A 121 -5.90 7.12 -12.57
CA GLN A 121 -5.21 5.99 -13.17
C GLN A 121 -4.95 6.20 -14.67
N PHE A 122 -5.92 6.75 -15.38
CA PHE A 122 -5.80 7.10 -16.80
C PHE A 122 -4.68 8.13 -16.99
N GLU A 123 -4.67 9.21 -16.22
CA GLU A 123 -3.66 10.26 -16.28
C GLU A 123 -2.25 9.70 -16.05
N TYR A 124 -2.07 8.87 -15.02
CA TYR A 124 -0.78 8.21 -14.76
C TYR A 124 -0.36 7.23 -15.85
N SER A 125 -1.31 6.65 -16.58
CA SER A 125 -1.02 5.69 -17.65
C SER A 125 -0.70 6.36 -19.00
N TYR A 126 -1.10 7.62 -19.19
CA TYR A 126 -1.10 8.29 -20.49
C TYR A 126 0.28 8.29 -21.17
N ASP A 127 1.33 8.61 -20.42
CA ASP A 127 2.70 8.71 -20.94
C ASP A 127 3.54 7.42 -20.80
N THR A 128 2.97 6.35 -20.24
CA THR A 128 3.72 5.12 -19.89
C THR A 128 3.95 4.15 -21.04
N PHE A 129 3.42 4.43 -22.23
CA PHE A 129 3.52 3.52 -23.38
C PHE A 129 4.92 3.48 -24.01
N HIS A 130 5.81 4.42 -23.67
CA HIS A 130 7.19 4.41 -24.14
C HIS A 130 8.05 3.41 -23.34
N THR A 131 8.83 2.58 -24.03
CA THR A 131 9.71 1.57 -23.39
C THR A 131 10.76 2.17 -22.45
N LYS A 132 11.10 3.45 -22.64
CA LYS A 132 12.06 4.21 -21.83
C LYS A 132 11.39 5.37 -21.07
N ALA A 133 10.07 5.30 -20.80
CA ALA A 133 9.30 6.40 -20.21
C ALA A 133 9.91 6.94 -18.92
N ASP A 134 10.57 6.10 -18.14
CA ASP A 134 11.26 6.43 -16.88
C ASP A 134 12.52 7.30 -17.05
N ARG A 135 13.08 7.38 -18.26
CA ARG A 135 14.33 8.09 -18.57
C ARG A 135 14.18 9.12 -19.70
N ILE A 136 12.94 9.45 -20.09
CA ILE A 136 12.65 10.51 -21.07
C ILE A 136 12.30 11.77 -20.30
N TYR A 137 13.01 12.86 -20.59
CA TYR A 137 12.80 14.15 -19.93
C TYR A 137 12.52 15.25 -20.95
N ARG A 138 11.56 16.13 -20.64
CA ARG A 138 11.29 17.34 -21.42
C ARG A 138 11.97 18.52 -20.74
N VAL A 139 12.96 19.11 -21.43
CA VAL A 139 13.60 20.33 -20.96
C VAL A 139 12.73 21.52 -21.33
N VAL A 140 12.31 22.29 -20.33
CA VAL A 140 11.55 23.53 -20.49
C VAL A 140 12.29 24.66 -19.80
N THR A 141 12.29 25.84 -20.42
CA THR A 141 12.72 27.09 -19.82
C THR A 141 11.46 27.79 -19.34
N ASP A 142 11.43 28.17 -18.06
CA ASP A 142 10.39 29.05 -17.52
C ASP A 142 10.77 30.50 -17.84
N VAL A 143 10.04 31.13 -18.75
CA VAL A 143 10.31 32.51 -19.17
C VAL A 143 9.32 33.44 -18.48
N HIS A 144 9.77 34.14 -17.44
CA HIS A 144 8.97 35.17 -16.78
C HIS A 144 9.06 36.51 -17.51
N THR A 145 7.96 36.91 -18.15
CA THR A 145 7.86 38.24 -18.78
C THR A 145 7.41 39.29 -17.76
N ALA A 146 7.80 40.55 -17.93
CA ALA A 146 7.34 41.67 -17.09
C ALA A 146 5.80 41.79 -16.97
N ASN A 147 5.07 41.25 -17.95
CA ASN A 147 3.60 41.23 -17.98
C ASN A 147 2.99 39.99 -17.30
N GLY A 148 3.80 39.15 -16.64
CA GLY A 148 3.33 37.94 -15.93
C GLY A 148 3.04 36.74 -16.84
N ILE A 149 3.44 36.78 -18.11
CA ILE A 149 3.29 35.63 -19.02
C ILE A 149 4.47 34.68 -18.82
N THR A 150 4.16 33.44 -18.47
CA THR A 150 5.09 32.31 -18.45
C THR A 150 4.93 31.50 -19.74
N TYR A 151 6.03 31.29 -20.45
CA TYR A 151 6.11 30.34 -21.56
C TYR A 151 6.96 29.15 -21.15
N GLU A 152 6.50 27.94 -21.46
CA GLU A 152 7.30 26.73 -21.37
C GLU A 152 7.85 26.42 -22.77
N SER A 153 9.11 26.77 -23.00
CA SER A 153 9.77 26.46 -24.29
C SER A 153 11.25 26.15 -24.10
N SER A 154 11.86 25.54 -25.10
CA SER A 154 13.30 25.30 -25.14
C SER A 154 13.90 26.02 -26.34
N HIS A 155 15.12 26.53 -26.17
CA HIS A 155 15.83 27.20 -27.25
C HIS A 155 16.38 26.15 -28.22
N GLY A 156 16.24 26.37 -29.53
CA GLY A 156 16.69 25.42 -30.56
C GLY A 156 18.16 24.96 -30.47
N PRO A 157 19.12 25.80 -30.05
CA PRO A 157 20.50 25.35 -29.85
C PRO A 157 20.69 24.41 -28.63
N LEU A 158 19.70 24.26 -27.75
CA LEU A 158 19.86 23.54 -26.50
C LEU A 158 20.15 22.06 -26.70
N ALA A 159 19.50 21.37 -27.66
CA ALA A 159 19.83 19.96 -27.87
C ALA A 159 21.25 19.76 -28.41
N VAL A 160 21.78 20.73 -29.17
CA VAL A 160 23.18 20.69 -29.62
C VAL A 160 24.09 20.79 -28.40
N ALA A 161 23.86 21.77 -27.53
CA ALA A 161 24.62 21.94 -26.31
C ALA A 161 24.55 20.72 -25.37
N ILE A 162 23.37 20.10 -25.20
CA ILE A 162 23.21 18.88 -24.39
C ILE A 162 24.01 17.72 -25.00
N ARG A 163 23.95 17.52 -26.32
CA ARG A 163 24.71 16.46 -26.99
C ARG A 163 26.23 16.63 -26.84
N GLU A 164 26.71 17.88 -26.77
CA GLU A 164 28.13 18.18 -26.63
C GLU A 164 28.63 18.16 -25.18
N THR A 165 27.78 18.55 -24.22
CA THR A 165 28.22 18.77 -22.82
C THR A 165 27.70 17.73 -21.83
N CYS A 166 26.67 16.95 -22.17
CA CYS A 166 26.06 15.95 -21.29
C CYS A 166 26.20 14.53 -21.89
N PRO A 167 27.30 13.80 -21.62
CA PRO A 167 27.50 12.45 -22.13
C PRO A 167 26.48 11.42 -21.61
N GLU A 168 25.76 11.74 -20.52
CA GLU A 168 24.69 10.91 -19.96
C GLU A 168 23.42 10.90 -20.83
N ALA A 169 23.26 11.88 -21.73
CA ALA A 169 22.13 11.95 -22.64
C ALA A 169 22.33 11.01 -23.84
N GLU A 170 21.77 9.79 -23.76
CA GLU A 170 21.88 8.78 -24.83
C GLU A 170 21.37 9.27 -26.20
N ALA A 171 20.28 10.05 -26.20
CA ALA A 171 19.68 10.62 -27.40
C ALA A 171 18.94 11.92 -27.06
N VAL A 172 18.96 12.88 -27.99
CA VAL A 172 18.24 14.15 -27.86
C VAL A 172 17.51 14.46 -29.15
N THR A 173 16.25 14.88 -29.06
CA THR A 173 15.39 15.26 -30.18
C THR A 173 14.70 16.58 -29.87
N HIS A 174 14.45 17.39 -30.90
CA HIS A 174 13.51 18.49 -30.82
C HIS A 174 12.12 18.10 -31.28
N LEU A 175 11.14 18.80 -30.73
CA LEU A 175 9.75 18.76 -31.14
C LEU A 175 9.21 20.18 -31.21
N PHE A 176 8.62 20.53 -32.34
CA PHE A 176 7.89 21.78 -32.51
C PHE A 176 6.51 21.47 -33.09
N LEU A 177 5.45 21.83 -32.36
CA LEU A 177 4.08 21.58 -32.77
C LEU A 177 3.58 22.77 -33.60
N ASP A 178 2.93 22.47 -34.72
CA ASP A 178 2.38 23.48 -35.63
C ASP A 178 1.12 22.93 -36.30
N TYR A 179 0.46 23.75 -37.11
CA TYR A 179 -0.64 23.34 -37.98
C TYR A 179 -0.21 23.47 -39.43
N LEU A 180 -0.39 22.41 -40.21
CA LEU A 180 -0.14 22.42 -41.65
C LEU A 180 -1.41 22.06 -42.40
N LEU A 181 -1.62 22.75 -43.52
CA LEU A 181 -2.68 22.40 -44.45
C LEU A 181 -2.25 21.16 -45.23
N VAL A 182 -2.86 20.01 -44.92
CA VAL A 182 -2.55 18.74 -45.57
C VAL A 182 -3.57 18.50 -46.68
N GLN A 183 -3.06 18.22 -47.88
CA GLN A 183 -3.88 17.96 -49.05
C GLN A 183 -3.40 16.70 -49.76
N LYS A 184 -4.30 15.71 -49.89
CA LYS A 184 -4.05 14.50 -50.69
C LYS A 184 -4.41 14.72 -52.16
N ASP A 185 -5.47 15.49 -52.43
CA ASP A 185 -5.99 15.86 -53.75
C ASP A 185 -6.56 17.28 -53.72
N LYS A 186 -6.57 18.00 -54.86
CA LYS A 186 -6.96 19.43 -54.98
C LYS A 186 -8.31 19.84 -54.35
N ALA A 187 -9.17 18.87 -54.00
CA ALA A 187 -10.52 19.10 -53.49
C ALA A 187 -10.67 18.95 -51.96
N MET A 188 -9.67 18.42 -51.25
CA MET A 188 -9.75 18.20 -49.80
C MET A 188 -8.60 18.92 -49.11
N TYR A 189 -8.91 19.92 -48.30
CA TYR A 189 -7.96 20.63 -47.43
C TYR A 189 -8.45 20.56 -45.99
N GLY A 190 -7.55 20.21 -45.09
CA GLY A 190 -7.77 20.25 -43.64
C GLY A 190 -6.51 20.79 -42.97
N GLU A 191 -6.69 21.62 -41.94
CA GLU A 191 -5.60 21.96 -41.03
C GLU A 191 -5.39 20.77 -40.10
N GLU A 192 -4.22 20.14 -40.24
CA GLU A 192 -3.81 19.03 -39.39
C GLU A 192 -2.73 19.51 -38.43
N LYS A 193 -2.82 19.06 -37.18
CA LYS A 193 -1.78 19.30 -36.20
C LYS A 193 -0.57 18.43 -36.52
N VAL A 194 0.56 19.06 -36.78
CA VAL A 194 1.82 18.38 -37.12
C VAL A 194 2.88 18.63 -36.06
N ALA A 195 3.88 17.75 -36.03
CA ALA A 195 5.08 17.94 -35.24
C ALA A 195 6.29 17.94 -36.17
N TYR A 196 7.06 19.02 -36.15
CA TYR A 196 8.41 19.01 -36.69
C TYR A 196 9.32 18.32 -35.69
N ALA A 197 10.08 17.36 -36.17
CA ALA A 197 10.92 16.50 -35.35
C ALA A 197 12.25 16.20 -36.05
N ASP A 198 13.27 15.95 -35.23
CA ASP A 198 14.59 15.51 -35.71
C ASP A 198 14.54 14.02 -36.11
N SER A 199 15.57 13.57 -36.84
CA SER A 199 15.73 12.15 -37.19
C SER A 199 15.86 11.23 -35.97
N THR A 200 16.28 11.77 -34.82
CA THR A 200 16.44 11.04 -33.54
C THR A 200 15.13 10.82 -32.78
N LEU A 201 13.98 11.28 -33.30
CA LEU A 201 12.67 11.12 -32.66
C LEU A 201 12.39 9.66 -32.27
N PHE A 202 12.70 8.74 -33.17
CA PHE A 202 12.46 7.30 -32.97
C PHE A 202 13.51 6.64 -32.08
N ASP A 203 14.61 7.31 -31.72
CA ASP A 203 15.58 6.77 -30.76
C ASP A 203 15.17 7.09 -29.31
N VAL A 204 14.48 8.23 -29.14
CA VAL A 204 13.92 8.70 -27.87
C VAL A 204 12.55 8.05 -27.62
N PHE A 205 11.62 8.13 -28.58
CA PHE A 205 10.24 7.69 -28.40
C PHE A 205 9.97 6.31 -29.02
N THR A 206 9.19 5.50 -28.28
CA THR A 206 8.72 4.20 -28.79
C THR A 206 7.48 4.39 -29.65
N LEU A 207 7.68 4.80 -30.90
CA LEU A 207 6.62 4.91 -31.90
C LEU A 207 6.73 3.73 -32.89
N PRO A 208 5.68 2.88 -33.02
CA PRO A 208 5.69 1.78 -33.97
C PRO A 208 5.48 2.30 -35.40
N LEU A 209 6.39 1.96 -36.32
CA LEU A 209 6.18 2.20 -37.75
C LEU A 209 5.42 1.03 -38.37
N VAL A 210 4.23 1.30 -38.92
CA VAL A 210 3.45 0.29 -39.67
C VAL A 210 4.10 0.00 -41.03
N ARG A 211 4.69 1.01 -41.67
CA ARG A 211 5.36 0.90 -42.97
C ARG A 211 6.52 1.89 -43.08
N GLY A 212 7.60 1.47 -43.73
CA GLY A 212 8.79 2.30 -43.96
C GLY A 212 10.03 1.76 -43.25
N ASN A 213 11.17 2.45 -43.40
CA ASN A 213 12.42 2.07 -42.76
C ASN A 213 12.77 3.09 -41.67
N ARG A 214 12.69 2.67 -40.40
CA ARG A 214 12.98 3.48 -39.20
C ARG A 214 14.30 4.25 -39.29
N GLN A 215 15.34 3.66 -39.88
CA GLN A 215 16.69 4.26 -39.98
C GLN A 215 16.78 5.41 -40.98
N LYS A 216 15.81 5.52 -41.90
CA LYS A 216 15.77 6.54 -42.96
C LYS A 216 14.69 7.59 -42.75
N VAL A 217 13.92 7.48 -41.67
CA VAL A 217 12.80 8.37 -41.37
C VAL A 217 13.33 9.74 -40.95
N LEU A 218 12.74 10.81 -41.48
CA LEU A 218 13.10 12.20 -41.16
C LEU A 218 14.57 12.60 -41.42
N ASN A 219 15.30 11.83 -42.24
CA ASN A 219 16.70 12.14 -42.59
C ASN A 219 16.88 13.23 -43.68
N ALA A 220 15.80 13.77 -44.23
CA ALA A 220 15.84 14.82 -45.24
C ALA A 220 14.71 15.82 -45.00
N ALA A 221 14.93 17.07 -45.42
CA ALA A 221 13.91 18.11 -45.37
C ALA A 221 12.66 17.68 -46.14
N ASN A 222 11.48 18.08 -45.65
CA ASN A 222 10.17 17.79 -46.22
C ASN A 222 9.77 16.30 -46.25
N ASN A 223 10.47 15.43 -45.52
CA ASN A 223 9.97 14.09 -45.26
C ASN A 223 8.83 14.14 -44.25
N LEU A 224 7.77 13.38 -44.53
CA LEU A 224 6.57 13.30 -43.70
C LEU A 224 6.36 11.87 -43.20
N VAL A 225 5.92 11.74 -41.95
CA VAL A 225 5.46 10.48 -41.35
C VAL A 225 3.99 10.67 -40.99
N LEU A 226 3.16 9.68 -41.36
CA LEU A 226 1.71 9.64 -41.15
C LEU A 226 1.32 8.31 -40.50
#